data_AF-A0A7V7FX40-F1
#
_entry.id   AF-A0A7V7FX40-F1
#
_cell.length_a   1.000
_cell.length_b   1.000
_cell.length_c   1.000
_cell.angle_alpha   90.00
_cell.angle_beta   90.00
_cell.angle_gamma   90.00
#
_symmetry.space_group_name_H-M   'P 1'
#
loop_
_entity.id
_entity.type
_entity.pdbx_description
1 polymer ?
#
loop_
_entity_poly.entity_id
_entity_poly.type
_entity_poly.pdbx_seq_one_letter_code
_entity_poly.pdbx_strand_id
1 'polypeptide(L)'
;MKHWRLVLRVAFDSRVLEDASELKRNVAVLLRVVETYEIACLGMRMFGIDFLAEDEEFNHIMRLIRILETRYRLSLMQFSELNDTKELGMTIRIGSQSATHVA
;
A
#
# COMPACT_ATOMS: atom_id res chain seq x y z
N MET A 1 11.30 -12.21 10.11
CA MET A 1 10.28 -11.26 9.64
C MET A 1 10.79 -10.56 8.40
N LYS A 2 9.96 -10.46 7.38
CA LYS A 2 10.27 -9.80 6.11
C LYS A 2 9.60 -8.44 6.07
N HIS A 3 10.21 -7.52 5.33
CA HIS A 3 9.64 -6.20 5.09
C HIS A 3 8.79 -6.24 3.83
N TRP A 4 7.55 -5.80 3.92
CA TRP A 4 6.60 -5.79 2.82
C TRP A 4 6.11 -4.38 2.54
N ARG A 5 5.87 -4.10 1.26
CA ARG A 5 5.26 -2.87 0.77
C ARG A 5 3.92 -3.17 0.14
N LEU A 6 2.92 -2.41 0.54
CA LEU A 6 1.58 -2.40 -0.03
C LEU A 6 1.26 -1.00 -0.52
N VAL A 7 1.03 -0.85 -1.83
CA VAL A 7 0.58 0.41 -2.44
C VAL A 7 -0.83 0.24 -2.96
N LEU A 8 -1.71 1.10 -2.49
CA LEU A 8 -3.13 1.10 -2.81
C LEU A 8 -3.48 2.39 -3.55
N ARG A 9 -4.12 2.27 -4.71
CA ARG A 9 -4.76 3.41 -5.38
C ARG A 9 -6.02 3.80 -4.62
N VAL A 10 -6.19 5.10 -4.42
CA VAL A 10 -7.40 5.69 -3.86
C VAL A 10 -8.32 6.09 -5.00
N ALA A 11 -9.56 5.60 -5.00
CA ALA A 11 -10.56 6.02 -5.97
C ALA A 11 -10.79 7.54 -5.91
N PHE A 12 -11.05 8.17 -7.06
CA PHE A 12 -11.17 9.63 -7.17
C PHE A 12 -12.30 10.22 -6.31
N ASP A 13 -13.37 9.45 -6.10
CA ASP A 13 -14.52 9.79 -5.27
C ASP A 13 -14.38 9.34 -3.80
N SER A 14 -13.23 8.77 -3.43
CA SER A 14 -13.01 8.27 -2.07
C SER A 14 -12.51 9.37 -1.13
N ARG A 15 -13.31 9.66 -0.11
CA ARG A 15 -12.95 10.56 1.01
C ARG A 15 -11.95 9.94 1.99
N VAL A 16 -11.45 8.75 1.72
CA VAL A 16 -10.61 7.99 2.67
C VAL A 16 -9.28 8.67 3.01
N LEU A 17 -8.70 9.49 2.12
CA LEU A 17 -7.54 10.31 2.50
C LEU A 17 -7.91 11.71 3.01
N GLU A 18 -9.18 12.12 2.98
CA GLU A 18 -9.60 13.31 3.73
C GLU A 18 -9.51 13.06 5.24
N ASP A 19 -9.75 11.80 5.66
CA ASP A 19 -9.44 11.28 7.00
C ASP A 19 -8.45 10.11 6.92
N ALA A 20 -7.25 10.39 6.41
CA ALA A 20 -6.17 9.42 6.37
C ALA A 20 -5.81 8.88 7.78
N SER A 21 -6.18 9.59 8.85
CA SER A 21 -5.88 9.23 10.23
C SER A 21 -6.63 7.97 10.66
N GLU A 22 -7.91 7.83 10.30
CA GLU A 22 -8.67 6.63 10.59
C GLU A 22 -8.10 5.40 9.88
N LEU A 23 -7.75 5.54 8.59
CA LEU A 23 -7.13 4.46 7.82
C LEU A 23 -5.78 4.06 8.42
N LYS A 24 -4.90 5.02 8.70
CA LYS A 24 -3.60 4.78 9.35
C LYS A 24 -3.76 4.02 10.65
N ARG A 25 -4.72 4.44 11.50
CA ARG A 25 -5.03 3.75 12.76
C ARG A 25 -5.52 2.31 12.53
N ASN A 26 -6.45 2.12 11.61
CA ASN A 26 -7.02 0.80 11.34
C ASN A 26 -5.98 -0.16 10.76
N VAL A 27 -5.09 0.32 9.89
CA VAL A 27 -3.99 -0.48 9.35
C VAL A 27 -2.95 -0.80 10.44
N ALA A 28 -2.60 0.16 11.30
CA ALA A 28 -1.66 -0.06 12.41
C ALA A 28 -2.16 -1.06 13.46
N VAL A 29 -3.48 -1.20 13.62
CA VAL A 29 -4.07 -2.24 14.48
C VAL A 29 -3.95 -3.63 13.86
N LEU A 30 -3.88 -3.73 12.53
CA LEU A 30 -3.96 -4.98 11.80
C LEU A 30 -2.60 -5.48 11.29
N LEU A 31 -1.64 -4.58 11.09
CA LEU A 31 -0.30 -4.86 10.60
C LEU A 31 0.76 -4.26 11.52
N ARG A 32 1.94 -4.88 11.53
CA ARG A 32 3.14 -4.33 12.16
C ARG A 32 3.75 -3.25 11.26
N VAL A 33 3.05 -2.13 11.17
CA VAL A 33 3.39 -0.98 10.30
C VAL A 33 4.73 -0.39 10.70
N VAL A 34 5.61 -0.25 9.72
CA VAL A 34 6.87 0.50 9.79
C VAL A 34 6.58 1.97 9.48
N GLU A 35 5.95 2.23 8.33
CA GLU A 35 5.54 3.56 7.94
C GLU A 35 4.31 3.56 7.01
N THR A 36 3.68 4.73 6.92
CA THR A 36 2.61 4.99 5.95
C THR A 36 2.88 6.30 5.25
N TYR A 37 2.58 6.38 3.96
CA TYR A 37 2.86 7.56 3.15
C TYR A 37 1.82 7.75 2.06
N GLU A 38 1.67 8.98 1.61
CA GLU A 38 0.72 9.37 0.57
C GLU A 38 1.50 9.75 -0.67
N ILE A 39 1.09 9.23 -1.83
CA ILE A 39 1.74 9.49 -3.11
C ILE A 39 0.70 10.10 -4.04
N ALA A 40 1.02 11.24 -4.63
CA ALA A 40 0.26 11.81 -5.74
C ALA A 40 1.09 11.70 -7.02
N CYS A 41 0.62 10.94 -8.00
CA CYS A 41 1.34 10.75 -9.26
C CYS A 41 0.35 10.60 -10.43
N LEU A 42 0.59 11.27 -11.55
CA LEU A 42 -0.23 11.18 -12.77
C LEU A 42 -1.73 11.41 -12.52
N GLY A 43 -2.07 12.34 -11.63
CA GLY A 43 -3.46 12.62 -11.25
C GLY A 43 -4.13 11.53 -10.38
N MET A 44 -3.38 10.52 -9.95
CA MET A 44 -3.82 9.49 -9.03
C MET A 44 -3.29 9.75 -7.63
N ARG A 45 -4.15 9.55 -6.64
CA ARG A 45 -3.76 9.48 -5.23
C ARG A 45 -3.56 8.02 -4.84
N MET A 46 -2.49 7.74 -4.11
CA MET A 46 -2.14 6.42 -3.63
C MET A 46 -1.74 6.49 -2.16
N PHE A 47 -1.91 5.38 -1.47
CA PHE A 47 -1.55 5.19 -0.08
C PHE A 47 -0.59 4.02 0.02
N GLY A 48 0.61 4.28 0.51
CA GLY A 48 1.67 3.30 0.76
C GLY A 48 1.68 2.88 2.23
N ILE A 49 1.88 1.59 2.45
CA ILE A 49 2.03 0.96 3.77
C ILE A 49 3.23 0.02 3.69
N ASP A 50 4.21 0.32 4.51
CA ASP A 50 5.37 -0.54 4.71
C ASP A 50 5.22 -1.23 6.07
N PHE A 51 5.37 -2.56 6.13
CA PHE A 51 5.08 -3.34 7.32
C PHE A 51 5.89 -4.64 7.41
N LEU A 52 6.00 -5.19 8.61
CA LEU A 52 6.72 -6.44 8.87
C LEU A 52 5.76 -7.62 8.97
N ALA A 53 6.06 -8.69 8.23
CA ALA A 53 5.29 -9.92 8.27
C ALA A 53 6.15 -11.19 8.11
N GLU A 54 5.62 -12.30 8.61
CA GLU A 54 6.15 -13.65 8.41
C GLU A 54 5.41 -14.34 7.26
N ASP A 55 6.05 -15.33 6.62
CA ASP A 55 5.45 -16.02 5.47
C ASP A 55 4.12 -16.71 5.84
N GLU A 56 3.98 -17.17 7.08
CA GLU A 56 2.75 -17.77 7.59
C GLU A 56 1.56 -16.79 7.67
N GLU A 57 1.83 -15.48 7.70
CA GLU A 57 0.79 -14.45 7.78
C GLU A 57 0.24 -14.02 6.41
N PHE A 58 0.82 -14.53 5.32
CA PHE A 58 0.45 -14.16 3.95
C PHE A 58 -1.05 -14.23 3.69
N ASN A 59 -1.70 -15.32 4.12
CA ASN A 59 -3.14 -15.50 3.95
C ASN A 59 -3.97 -14.46 4.71
N HIS A 60 -3.50 -14.03 5.89
CA HIS A 60 -4.17 -12.98 6.67
C HIS A 60 -4.00 -11.62 5.99
N ILE A 61 -2.82 -11.33 5.46
CA ILE A 61 -2.54 -10.10 4.69
C ILE A 61 -3.42 -10.02 3.45
N MET A 62 -3.56 -11.12 2.70
CA MET A 62 -4.43 -11.15 1.52
C MET A 62 -5.91 -10.91 1.87
N ARG A 63 -6.38 -11.41 3.02
CA ARG A 63 -7.73 -11.10 3.51
C ARG A 63 -7.88 -9.63 3.89
N LEU A 64 -6.86 -9.05 4.54
CA LEU A 64 -6.84 -7.64 4.88
C LEU A 64 -6.90 -6.76 3.62
N ILE A 65 -6.10 -7.07 2.60
CA ILE A 65 -6.12 -6.35 1.33
C ILE A 65 -7.53 -6.35 0.74
N ARG A 66 -8.22 -7.49 0.74
CA ARG A 66 -9.63 -7.55 0.27
C ARG A 66 -10.58 -6.66 1.08
N ILE A 67 -10.39 -6.58 2.41
CA ILE A 67 -11.17 -5.66 3.26
C ILE A 67 -10.87 -4.22 2.89
N LEU A 68 -9.60 -3.89 2.65
CA LEU A 68 -9.17 -2.55 2.25
C LEU A 68 -9.78 -2.16 0.89
N GLU A 69 -9.78 -3.08 -0.08
CA GLU A 69 -10.38 -2.84 -1.39
C GLU A 69 -11.91 -2.65 -1.31
N THR A 70 -12.61 -3.52 -0.59
CA THR A 70 -14.08 -3.49 -0.51
C THR A 70 -14.62 -2.36 0.36
N ARG A 71 -14.06 -2.17 1.56
CA ARG A 71 -14.57 -1.20 2.55
C ARG A 71 -14.13 0.23 2.25
N TYR A 72 -12.92 0.42 1.75
CA TYR A 72 -12.33 1.75 1.53
C TYR A 72 -12.24 2.15 0.05
N ARG A 73 -12.77 1.30 -0.84
CA ARG A 73 -12.77 1.50 -2.31
C ARG A 73 -11.35 1.77 -2.83
N LEU A 74 -10.40 1.04 -2.27
CA LEU A 74 -9.00 1.05 -2.67
C LEU A 74 -8.77 -0.01 -3.75
N SER A 75 -7.70 0.12 -4.53
CA SER A 75 -7.31 -0.90 -5.51
C SER A 75 -5.83 -1.20 -5.37
N LEU A 76 -5.49 -2.49 -5.33
CA LEU A 76 -4.11 -2.92 -5.22
C LEU A 76 -3.27 -2.49 -6.44
N MET A 77 -2.21 -1.72 -6.21
CA MET A 77 -1.24 -1.31 -7.23
C MET A 77 0.07 -2.08 -7.10
N GLN A 78 0.53 -2.30 -5.86
CA GLN A 78 1.75 -3.04 -5.58
C GLN A 78 1.59 -3.83 -4.29
N PHE A 79 2.05 -5.08 -4.31
CA PHE A 79 2.33 -5.85 -3.11
C PHE A 79 3.62 -6.64 -3.35
N SER A 80 4.67 -6.30 -2.60
CA SER A 80 6.00 -6.89 -2.80
C SER A 80 6.82 -6.90 -1.52
N GLU A 81 7.68 -7.90 -1.37
CA GLU A 81 8.74 -7.91 -0.37
C GLU A 81 9.79 -6.83 -0.71
N LEU A 82 10.19 -6.03 0.28
CA LEU A 82 11.28 -5.07 0.18
C LEU A 82 12.57 -5.77 0.55
N ASN A 83 13.48 -5.90 -0.42
CA ASN A 83 14.85 -6.34 -0.15
C ASN A 83 15.63 -5.16 0.45
N ASP A 84 16.43 -5.40 1.48
CA ASP A 84 17.27 -4.40 2.21
C ASP A 84 18.26 -3.61 1.33
N THR A 85 18.32 -3.89 0.04
CA THR A 85 18.96 -3.02 -0.94
C THR A 85 18.19 -1.71 -1.00
N LYS A 86 18.80 -0.65 -0.44
CA LYS A 86 18.45 0.77 -0.56
C LYS A 86 18.12 1.17 -2.00
N GLU A 87 16.97 0.79 -2.53
CA GLU A 87 16.46 1.33 -3.79
C GLU A 87 15.95 2.74 -3.50
N LEU A 88 16.73 3.72 -3.96
CA LEU A 88 16.36 5.13 -3.98
C LEU A 88 15.26 5.31 -5.03
N GLY A 89 14.00 5.17 -4.60
CA GLY A 89 12.81 5.39 -5.43
C GLY A 89 11.82 4.25 -5.37
N MET A 90 10.56 4.53 -5.66
CA MET A 90 9.48 3.55 -5.71
C MET A 90 9.03 3.35 -7.15
N THR A 91 9.13 2.13 -7.65
CA THR A 91 8.68 1.79 -9.01
C THR A 91 7.29 1.19 -8.96
N ILE A 92 6.29 1.91 -9.46
CA ILE A 92 4.89 1.45 -9.47
C ILE A 92 4.53 0.97 -10.89
N ARG A 93 3.95 -0.24 -10.99
CA ARG A 93 3.41 -0.77 -12.25
C ARG A 93 1.95 -0.36 -12.39
N ILE A 94 1.60 0.27 -13.50
CA ILE A 94 0.24 0.71 -13.81
C ILE A 94 -0.25 -0.10 -15.01
N GLY A 95 -1.09 -1.13 -14.75
CA GLY A 95 -1.64 -1.99 -15.81
C GLY A 95 -0.58 -2.80 -16.56
N SER A 96 -0.76 -2.97 -17.88
CA SER A 96 0.21 -3.62 -18.79
C SER A 96 1.35 -2.69 -19.23
N GLN A 97 1.38 -1.45 -18.75
CA GLN A 97 2.41 -0.48 -19.12
C GLN A 97 3.66 -0.63 -18.24
N SER A 98 4.78 -0.19 -18.78
CA SER A 98 6.09 -0.20 -18.13
C SER A 98 6.04 0.49 -16.77
N ALA A 99 6.76 -0.07 -15.82
CA ALA A 99 6.82 0.45 -14.46
C ALA A 99 7.37 1.88 -14.45
N THR A 100 6.70 2.79 -13.74
CA THR A 100 7.12 4.21 -13.65
C THR A 100 7.94 4.40 -12.37
N HIS A 101 9.15 4.93 -12.52
CA HIS A 101 10.02 5.26 -11.39
C HIS A 101 9.55 6.57 -10.74
N VAL A 102 9.21 6.53 -9.45
CA VAL A 102 8.84 7.70 -8.65
C VAL A 102 10.01 8.03 -7.73
N ALA A 103 10.54 9.24 -7.86
CA ALA A 103 11.63 9.80 -7.06
C ALA A 103 11.07 10.57 -5.85
#